data_AF-A0A955TCU7-F1
#
_entry.id   AF-A0A955TCU7-F1
#
_cell.length_a   1.000
_cell.length_b   1.000
_cell.length_c   1.000
_cell.angle_alpha   90.00
_cell.angle_beta   90.00
_cell.angle_gamma   90.00
#
_symmetry.space_group_name_H-M   'P 1'
#
loop_
_entity.id
_entity.type
_entity.pdbx_description
1 polymer ?
#
loop_
_entity_poly.entity_id
_entity_poly.type
_entity_poly.pdbx_seq_one_letter_code
_entity_poly.pdbx_strand_id
1 'polypeptide(L)'
;MNFDDYQDRAKAFAMYPEKVELAYLTLGLSGEAGEIANKVKKVFRDGREITREDMKSELGDVLWYTANLAKAYGIPLSEIAESNIAKLQSRADRGKIQGEGDNR
;
A
#
# COMPACT_ATOMS: atom_id res chain seq x y z
N MET A 1 -16.13 -4.99 7.51
CA MET A 1 -15.65 -3.80 6.78
C MET A 1 -15.00 -4.32 5.52
N ASN A 2 -15.53 -3.94 4.36
CA ASN A 2 -14.91 -4.20 3.06
C ASN A 2 -13.88 -3.09 2.72
N PHE A 3 -13.25 -3.15 1.55
CA PHE A 3 -12.24 -2.16 1.15
C PHE A 3 -12.82 -0.75 0.93
N ASP A 4 -14.04 -0.66 0.41
CA ASP A 4 -14.67 0.64 0.13
C ASP A 4 -15.15 1.29 1.43
N ASP A 5 -15.73 0.51 2.36
CA ASP A 5 -16.05 0.93 3.72
C ASP A 5 -14.78 1.46 4.44
N TYR A 6 -13.66 0.77 4.28
CA TYR A 6 -12.37 1.21 4.85
C TYR A 6 -11.90 2.51 4.21
N GLN A 7 -11.94 2.61 2.88
CA GLN A 7 -11.53 3.79 2.13
C GLN A 7 -12.32 5.04 2.56
N ASP A 8 -13.65 4.92 2.67
CA ASP A 8 -14.52 6.01 3.10
C ASP A 8 -14.22 6.44 4.54
N ARG A 9 -14.00 5.49 5.44
CA ARG A 9 -13.58 5.79 6.82
C ARG A 9 -12.20 6.41 6.90
N ALA A 10 -11.25 5.94 6.09
CA ALA A 10 -9.87 6.46 6.06
C ALA A 10 -9.83 7.93 5.64
N LYS A 11 -10.66 8.31 4.64
CA LYS A 11 -10.75 9.69 4.16
C LYS A 11 -11.27 10.67 5.22
N ALA A 12 -12.11 10.23 6.15
CA ALA A 12 -12.60 11.06 7.25
C ALA A 12 -11.48 11.58 8.18
N PHE A 13 -10.32 10.93 8.19
CA PHE A 13 -9.15 11.33 8.99
C PHE A 13 -8.08 12.06 8.17
N ALA A 14 -8.29 12.28 6.87
CA ALA A 14 -7.34 12.94 6.00
C ALA A 14 -7.38 14.47 6.18
N MET A 15 -6.32 15.03 6.77
CA MET A 15 -6.19 16.47 7.01
C MET A 15 -4.92 17.02 6.38
N TYR A 16 -5.06 17.63 5.20
CA TYR A 16 -3.98 18.31 4.49
C TYR A 16 -4.57 19.29 3.46
N PRO A 17 -3.85 20.35 3.05
CA PRO A 17 -4.36 21.27 2.04
C PRO A 17 -4.50 20.59 0.67
N GLU A 18 -5.63 20.82 -0.01
CA GLU A 18 -5.94 20.24 -1.33
C GLU A 18 -4.83 20.50 -2.36
N LYS A 19 -4.26 21.71 -2.36
CA LYS A 19 -3.16 22.13 -3.25
C LYS A 19 -1.90 21.26 -3.18
N VAL A 20 -1.73 20.46 -2.13
CA VAL A 20 -0.58 19.55 -1.96
C VAL A 20 -1.01 18.10 -1.78
N GLU A 21 -2.30 17.76 -1.98
CA GLU A 21 -2.84 16.41 -1.71
C GLU A 21 -2.02 15.32 -2.40
N LEU A 22 -1.75 15.47 -3.69
CA LEU A 22 -1.00 14.46 -4.44
C LEU A 22 0.42 14.28 -3.91
N ALA A 23 1.13 15.38 -3.65
CA ALA A 23 2.48 15.33 -3.10
C ALA A 23 2.50 14.72 -1.69
N TYR A 24 1.55 15.11 -0.85
CA TYR A 24 1.41 14.58 0.51
C TYR A 24 1.18 13.06 0.49
N LEU A 25 0.20 12.59 -0.29
CA LEU A 25 -0.17 11.18 -0.31
C LEU A 25 0.91 10.29 -0.93
N THR A 26 1.55 10.73 -2.01
CA THR A 26 2.56 9.93 -2.71
C THR A 26 3.88 9.87 -1.95
N LEU A 27 4.33 11.00 -1.37
CA LEU A 27 5.53 11.03 -0.55
C LEU A 27 5.31 10.27 0.77
N GLY A 28 4.14 10.42 1.39
CA GLY A 28 3.75 9.66 2.57
C GLY A 28 3.76 8.15 2.30
N LEU A 29 3.09 7.70 1.24
CA LEU A 29 3.11 6.29 0.82
C LEU A 29 4.53 5.74 0.67
N SER A 30 5.42 6.50 0.03
CA SER A 30 6.82 6.11 -0.12
C SER A 30 7.57 6.07 1.21
N GLY A 31 7.23 6.97 2.14
CA GLY A 31 7.79 7.00 3.50
C GLY A 31 7.44 5.74 4.28
N GLU A 32 6.17 5.35 4.30
CA GLU A 32 5.71 4.17 5.04
C GLU A 32 6.28 2.86 4.48
N ALA A 33 6.40 2.75 3.15
CA ALA A 33 7.13 1.65 2.54
C ALA A 33 8.61 1.62 2.97
N GLY A 34 9.23 2.79 3.13
CA GLY A 34 10.57 2.95 3.67
C GLY A 34 10.70 2.54 5.15
N GLU A 35 9.67 2.78 5.97
CA GLU A 35 9.65 2.35 7.37
C GLU A 35 9.59 0.83 7.51
N ILE A 36 8.81 0.15 6.66
CA ILE A 36 8.84 -1.32 6.55
C ILE A 36 10.27 -1.79 6.27
N ALA A 37 10.92 -1.22 5.25
CA ALA A 37 12.30 -1.57 4.91
C ALA A 37 13.28 -1.26 6.04
N ASN A 38 13.09 -0.16 6.76
CA ASN A 38 13.91 0.22 7.91
C ASN A 38 13.79 -0.76 9.08
N LYS A 39 12.59 -1.28 9.35
CA LYS A 39 12.44 -2.35 10.37
C LYS A 39 13.23 -3.58 9.98
N VAL A 40 13.09 -4.05 8.74
CA VAL A 40 13.83 -5.22 8.23
C VAL A 40 15.34 -4.98 8.29
N LYS A 41 15.82 -3.81 7.87
CA LYS A 41 17.23 -3.42 7.99
C LYS A 41 17.75 -3.52 9.43
N LYS A 42 16.96 -3.11 10.42
CA LYS A 42 17.35 -3.19 11.85
C LYS A 42 17.45 -4.64 12.34
N VAL A 43 16.65 -5.57 11.82
CA VAL A 43 16.82 -7.01 12.07
C VAL A 43 18.20 -7.48 11.61
N PHE A 44 18.55 -7.17 10.36
CA PHE A 44 19.83 -7.57 9.80
C PHE A 44 21.04 -6.93 10.49
N ARG A 45 20.93 -5.65 10.89
CA ARG A 45 22.03 -4.91 11.52
C ARG A 45 22.23 -5.26 12.99
N ASP A 46 21.13 -5.35 13.75
CA ASP A 46 21.16 -5.38 15.22
C ASP A 46 20.70 -6.73 15.80
N GLY A 47 20.28 -7.69 14.97
CA GLY A 47 19.74 -8.98 15.41
C GLY A 47 18.39 -8.87 16.13
N ARG A 48 17.69 -7.74 15.98
CA ARG A 48 16.37 -7.53 16.58
C ARG A 48 15.32 -8.38 15.90
N GLU A 49 14.31 -8.81 16.65
CA GLU A 49 13.11 -9.41 16.07
C GLU A 49 12.12 -8.32 15.62
N ILE A 50 11.42 -8.57 14.52
CA ILE A 50 10.25 -7.78 14.12
C ILE A 50 9.01 -8.45 14.70
N THR A 51 8.20 -7.68 15.41
CA THR A 51 6.94 -8.20 15.92
C THR A 51 5.84 -8.17 14.85
N ARG A 52 4.79 -8.96 15.04
CA ARG A 52 3.58 -8.88 14.23
C ARG A 52 2.95 -7.49 14.27
N GLU A 53 2.92 -6.86 15.45
CA GLU A 53 2.30 -5.54 15.60
C GLU A 53 3.11 -4.44 14.94
N ASP A 54 4.45 -4.55 14.92
CA ASP A 54 5.32 -3.69 14.12
C ASP A 54 4.91 -3.69 12.65
N MET A 55 4.83 -4.87 12.03
CA MET A 55 4.48 -4.97 10.61
C MET A 55 3.05 -4.53 10.33
N LYS A 56 2.12 -4.89 11.22
CA LYS A 56 0.71 -4.52 11.09
C LYS A 56 0.52 -3.00 11.12
N SER A 57 1.31 -2.27 11.92
CA SER A 57 1.27 -0.81 11.94
C SER A 57 1.67 -0.25 10.59
N GLU A 58 2.89 -0.55 10.12
CA GLU A 58 3.42 0.05 8.89
C GLU A 58 2.63 -0.37 7.63
N LEU A 59 2.16 -1.63 7.58
CA LEU A 59 1.26 -2.09 6.51
C LEU A 59 -0.08 -1.36 6.55
N GLY A 60 -0.56 -1.02 7.75
CA GLY A 60 -1.75 -0.20 7.95
C GLY A 60 -1.56 1.22 7.41
N ASP A 61 -0.40 1.82 7.65
CA ASP A 61 -0.07 3.16 7.15
C ASP A 61 0.06 3.17 5.62
N VAL A 62 0.72 2.17 5.03
CA VAL A 62 0.74 1.95 3.56
C VAL A 62 -0.68 1.82 3.00
N LEU A 63 -1.55 1.05 3.66
CA LEU A 63 -2.93 0.88 3.25
C LEU A 63 -3.72 2.19 3.33
N TRP A 64 -3.50 3.00 4.38
CA TRP A 64 -4.16 4.28 4.57
C TRP A 64 -3.81 5.27 3.46
N TYR A 65 -2.53 5.40 3.11
CA TYR A 65 -2.11 6.25 1.99
C TYR A 65 -2.63 5.74 0.65
N THR A 66 -2.58 4.42 0.43
CA THR A 66 -3.12 3.81 -0.80
C THR A 66 -4.61 4.10 -0.95
N ALA A 67 -5.39 3.96 0.12
CA ALA A 67 -6.83 4.21 0.11
C ALA A 67 -7.16 5.68 -0.19
N ASN A 68 -6.47 6.63 0.46
CA ASN A 68 -6.67 8.06 0.23
C ASN A 68 -6.22 8.50 -1.17
N LEU A 69 -5.13 7.92 -1.69
CA LEU A 69 -4.68 8.18 -3.06
C LEU A 69 -5.71 7.65 -4.07
N ALA A 70 -6.19 6.43 -3.89
CA ALA A 70 -7.26 5.87 -4.72
C ALA A 70 -8.51 6.76 -4.70
N LYS A 71 -8.89 7.29 -3.52
CA LYS A 71 -10.03 8.21 -3.38
C LYS A 71 -9.80 9.53 -4.12
N ALA A 72 -8.59 10.09 -4.08
CA ALA A 72 -8.24 11.31 -4.81
C ALA A 72 -8.38 11.16 -6.34
N TYR A 73 -8.23 9.93 -6.85
CA TYR A 73 -8.45 9.61 -8.27
C TYR A 73 -9.85 9.05 -8.58
N GLY A 74 -10.76 9.00 -7.59
CA GLY A 74 -12.10 8.45 -7.77
C GLY A 74 -12.14 6.94 -8.03
N ILE A 75 -11.10 6.21 -7.62
CA ILE A 75 -10.97 4.76 -7.82
C ILE A 75 -11.43 4.04 -6.53
N PRO A 76 -12.45 3.16 -6.59
CA PRO A 76 -12.80 2.29 -5.48
C PRO A 76 -11.62 1.40 -5.09
N LEU A 77 -11.36 1.26 -3.80
CA LEU A 77 -10.23 0.44 -3.34
C LEU A 77 -10.47 -1.05 -3.64
N SER A 78 -11.74 -1.49 -3.65
CA SER A 78 -12.13 -2.82 -4.13
C SER A 78 -11.71 -3.08 -5.58
N GLU A 79 -11.91 -2.11 -6.48
CA GLU A 79 -11.52 -2.21 -7.90
C GLU A 79 -10.00 -2.43 -8.07
N ILE A 80 -9.19 -1.75 -7.24
CA ILE A 80 -7.73 -1.95 -7.23
C ILE A 80 -7.38 -3.38 -6.79
N ALA A 81 -8.04 -3.89 -5.75
CA ALA A 81 -7.81 -5.25 -5.27
C ALA A 81 -8.21 -6.30 -6.31
N GLU A 82 -9.40 -6.17 -6.90
CA GLU A 82 -9.94 -7.08 -7.91
C GLU A 82 -9.07 -7.10 -9.17
N SER A 83 -8.72 -5.92 -9.70
CA SER A 83 -7.85 -5.80 -10.87
C SER A 83 -6.45 -6.37 -10.62
N ASN A 84 -5.92 -6.23 -9.40
CA ASN A 84 -4.64 -6.82 -9.03
C ASN A 84 -4.70 -8.35 -9.06
N ILE A 85 -5.73 -8.96 -8.47
CA ILE A 85 -5.93 -10.41 -8.47
C ILE A 85 -6.12 -10.94 -9.89
N ALA A 86 -6.98 -10.31 -10.70
CA ALA A 86 -7.20 -10.71 -12.08
C ALA A 86 -5.89 -10.70 -12.90
N LYS A 87 -5.06 -9.66 -12.71
CA LYS A 87 -3.73 -9.57 -13.33
C LYS A 87 -2.79 -10.67 -12.85
N LEU A 88 -2.78 -10.99 -11.56
CA LEU A 88 -1.93 -12.06 -11.01
C LEU A 88 -2.38 -13.45 -11.47
N GLN A 89 -3.69 -13.70 -11.54
CA GLN A 89 -4.24 -14.95 -12.08
C GLN A 89 -3.86 -15.13 -13.54
N SER A 90 -4.02 -14.08 -14.36
CA SER A 90 -3.58 -14.10 -15.76
C SER A 90 -2.08 -14.41 -15.91
N ARG A 91 -1.23 -13.93 -14.99
CA ARG A 91 0.20 -14.29 -14.97
C ARG A 91 0.42 -15.75 -14.59
N ALA A 92 -0.33 -16.26 -13.62
CA ALA A 92 -0.28 -17.67 -13.22
C ALA A 92 -0.66 -18.59 -14.39
N ASP A 93 -1.78 -18.31 -15.07
CA ASP A 93 -2.30 -19.11 -16.19
C ASP A 93 -1.32 -19.16 -17.37
N ARG A 94 -0.53 -18.10 -17.56
CA ARG A 94 0.52 -18.03 -18.61
C ARG A 94 1.86 -18.62 -18.17
N GLY A 95 2.01 -19.11 -16.94
CA GLY A 95 3.29 -19.54 -16.40
C GLY A 95 4.33 -18.42 -16.27
N LYS A 96 3.87 -17.16 -16.10
CA LYS A 96 4.71 -15.95 -16.01
C LYS A 96 4.65 -15.29 -14.62
N ILE A 97 4.27 -16.04 -13.58
CA ILE A 97 4.20 -15.50 -12.22
C ILE A 97 5.60 -15.20 -11.65
N GLN A 98 6.59 -15.99 -12.06
CA GLN A 98 8.01 -15.69 -11.89
C GLN A 98 8.49 -14.97 -13.15
N GLY A 99 8.51 -13.64 -13.12
CA GLY A 99 9.03 -12.82 -14.20
C GLY A 99 9.94 -11.73 -13.65
N GLU A 100 11.16 -11.66 -14.18
CA GLU A 100 12.11 -10.57 -13.95
C GLU A 100 11.50 -9.26 -14.47
N GLY A 101 10.83 -8.50 -13.60
CA GLY A 101 10.67 -7.03 -13.64
C GLY A 101 10.02 -6.33 -14.85
N ASP A 102 10.32 -6.71 -16.09
CA ASP A 102 10.49 -5.73 -17.17
C ASP A 102 9.49 -5.81 -18.31
N ASN A 103 8.63 -6.83 -18.39
CA ASN A 103 7.57 -6.83 -19.41
C ASN A 103 6.20 -7.03 -18.77
N ARG A 104 5.60 -5.89 -18.43
CA ARG A 104 4.15 -5.72 -18.20
C ARG A 104 3.42 -5.67 -19.52
#